data_AF-R5RZZ1-F1
#
_entry.id   AF-R5RZZ1-F1
#
_cell.length_a   1.000
_cell.length_b   1.000
_cell.length_c   1.000
_cell.angle_alpha   90.00
_cell.angle_beta   90.00
_cell.angle_gamma   90.00
#
_symmetry.space_group_name_H-M   'P 1'
#
loop_
_entity.id
_entity.type
_entity.pdbx_description
1 polymer ?
#
loop_
_entity_poly.entity_id
_entity_poly.type
_entity_poly.pdbx_seq_one_letter_code
_entity_poly.pdbx_strand_id
1 'polypeptide(L)'
;MSPTSIILCMAACFVGLVAALIVVNRFGSMSTRKLVVIAMMVAVYVVLNTVGTIRLGWINISVSALPIIVGALLYGPGGGLMVGLVGAFLGQLMTYGVTATTVLWIIPPAVRGLLIGLYAKRCGYELSRKQLVGVLIVTSLVVTLLNTGAIYLDSVIYGYYTYAYVFGKVGIRIVSGAVTAVAMAFVTPPVLDMLKRSLRAAQRA
;
A
#
# COMPACT_ATOMS: atom_id res chain seq x y z
N MET A 1 28.41 -5.13 -12.86
CA MET A 1 27.66 -4.91 -11.60
C MET A 1 28.66 -4.65 -10.49
N SER A 2 28.49 -3.56 -9.73
CA SER A 2 29.37 -3.30 -8.59
C SER A 2 29.07 -4.26 -7.42
N PRO A 3 30.02 -4.55 -6.52
CA PRO A 3 29.79 -5.41 -5.35
C PRO A 3 28.61 -4.96 -4.48
N THR A 4 28.40 -3.65 -4.38
CA THR A 4 27.26 -3.05 -3.65
C THR A 4 25.92 -3.34 -4.34
N SER A 5 25.86 -3.31 -5.67
CA SER A 5 24.66 -3.68 -6.45
C SER A 5 24.25 -5.15 -6.22
N ILE A 6 25.23 -6.05 -6.06
CA ILE A 6 24.98 -7.48 -5.82
C ILE A 6 24.40 -7.72 -4.42
N ILE A 7 24.97 -7.07 -3.40
CA ILE A 7 24.48 -7.15 -2.02
C ILE A 7 23.05 -6.59 -1.92
N LEU A 8 22.77 -5.49 -2.61
CA LEU A 8 21.43 -4.89 -2.67
C LEU A 8 20.40 -5.79 -3.36
N CYS A 9 20.77 -6.44 -4.47
CA CYS A 9 19.90 -7.44 -5.12
C CYS A 9 19.62 -8.64 -4.21
N MET A 10 20.63 -9.17 -3.51
CA MET A 10 20.41 -10.27 -2.57
C MET A 10 19.49 -9.87 -1.41
N ALA A 11 19.66 -8.66 -0.88
CA ALA A 11 18.78 -8.12 0.16
C ALA A 11 17.34 -7.95 -0.35
N ALA A 12 17.15 -7.44 -1.57
CA ALA A 12 15.83 -7.34 -2.20
C ALA A 12 15.18 -8.72 -2.38
N CYS A 13 15.92 -9.72 -2.89
CA CYS A 13 15.42 -11.08 -3.03
C CYS A 13 15.04 -11.71 -1.68
N PHE A 14 15.84 -11.48 -0.63
CA PHE A 14 15.54 -11.98 0.71
C PHE A 14 14.26 -11.35 1.28
N VAL A 15 14.08 -10.04 1.12
CA VAL A 15 12.85 -9.35 1.54
C VAL A 15 11.64 -9.85 0.74
N GLY A 16 11.80 -10.11 -0.56
CA GLY A 16 10.75 -10.68 -1.41
C GLY A 16 10.34 -12.09 -0.97
N LEU A 17 11.32 -12.93 -0.61
CA LEU A 17 11.08 -14.27 -0.07
C LEU A 17 10.35 -14.21 1.28
N VAL A 18 10.79 -13.36 2.20
CA VAL A 18 10.15 -13.17 3.50
C VAL A 18 8.72 -12.65 3.34
N ALA A 19 8.50 -11.68 2.45
CA ALA A 19 7.17 -11.16 2.08
C ALA A 19 6.26 -12.28 1.56
N ALA A 20 6.76 -13.11 0.64
CA ALA A 20 6.01 -14.25 0.10
C ALA A 20 5.67 -15.28 1.18
N LEU A 21 6.63 -15.63 2.05
CA LEU A 21 6.41 -16.57 3.15
C LEU A 21 5.36 -16.07 4.16
N ILE A 22 5.41 -14.77 4.51
CA ILE A 22 4.40 -14.14 5.38
C ILE A 22 3.02 -14.24 4.74
N VAL A 23 2.91 -13.96 3.44
CA VAL A 23 1.64 -13.98 2.71
C VAL A 23 1.08 -15.40 2.60
N VAL A 24 1.91 -16.39 2.24
CA VAL A 24 1.50 -17.79 2.10
C VAL A 24 1.04 -18.36 3.46
N ASN A 25 1.80 -18.13 4.52
CA ASN A 25 1.41 -18.58 5.86
C ASN A 25 0.11 -17.91 6.34
N ARG A 26 -0.14 -16.66 5.97
CA ARG A 26 -1.39 -15.95 6.30
C ARG A 26 -2.57 -16.48 5.50
N PHE A 27 -2.39 -16.79 4.22
CA PHE A 27 -3.46 -17.35 3.36
C PHE A 27 -4.00 -18.68 3.90
N GLY A 28 -3.12 -19.59 4.34
CA GLY A 28 -3.54 -20.91 4.86
C GLY A 28 -4.42 -20.87 6.11
N SER A 29 -4.40 -19.77 6.86
CA SER A 29 -5.18 -19.60 8.10
C SER A 29 -6.52 -18.88 7.91
N MET A 30 -6.82 -18.37 6.71
CA MET A 30 -8.00 -17.53 6.48
C MET A 30 -9.19 -18.32 5.92
N SER A 31 -10.39 -17.94 6.37
CA SER A 31 -11.62 -18.38 5.72
C SER A 31 -11.63 -17.97 4.24
N THR A 32 -12.09 -18.87 3.37
CA THR A 32 -12.25 -18.67 1.92
C THR A 32 -12.93 -17.36 1.59
N ARG A 33 -13.89 -16.95 2.39
CA ARG A 33 -14.60 -15.68 2.17
C ARG A 33 -13.71 -14.46 2.36
N LYS A 34 -12.86 -14.45 3.41
CA LYS A 34 -11.91 -13.36 3.63
C LYS A 34 -10.90 -13.29 2.49
N LEU A 35 -10.46 -14.46 2.02
CA LEU A 35 -9.57 -14.59 0.88
C LEU A 35 -10.16 -13.94 -0.38
N VAL A 36 -11.42 -14.26 -0.72
CA VAL A 36 -12.11 -13.69 -1.89
C VAL A 36 -12.25 -12.18 -1.80
N VAL A 37 -12.66 -11.63 -0.64
CA VAL A 37 -12.80 -10.17 -0.50
C VAL A 37 -11.44 -9.47 -0.59
N ILE A 38 -10.37 -10.05 -0.03
CA ILE A 38 -9.00 -9.54 -0.19
C ILE A 38 -8.60 -9.57 -1.68
N ALA A 39 -8.89 -10.66 -2.39
CA ALA A 39 -8.60 -10.76 -3.83
C ALA A 39 -9.37 -9.70 -4.65
N MET A 40 -10.64 -9.43 -4.31
CA MET A 40 -11.41 -8.34 -4.91
C MET A 40 -10.77 -6.97 -4.64
N MET A 41 -10.34 -6.70 -3.41
CA MET A 41 -9.64 -5.45 -3.07
C MET A 41 -8.31 -5.31 -3.80
N VAL A 42 -7.57 -6.41 -3.98
CA VAL A 42 -6.34 -6.47 -4.80
C VAL A 42 -6.66 -6.13 -6.25
N ALA A 43 -7.73 -6.70 -6.84
CA ALA A 43 -8.14 -6.38 -8.20
C ALA A 43 -8.49 -4.89 -8.36
N VAL A 44 -9.28 -4.34 -7.43
CA VAL A 44 -9.61 -2.90 -7.40
C VAL A 44 -8.35 -2.06 -7.23
N TYR A 45 -7.40 -2.47 -6.38
CA TYR A 45 -6.12 -1.79 -6.23
C TYR A 45 -5.37 -1.72 -7.56
N VAL A 46 -5.25 -2.84 -8.28
CA VAL A 46 -4.50 -2.91 -9.54
C VAL A 46 -5.13 -1.96 -10.57
N VAL A 47 -6.45 -1.97 -10.71
CA VAL A 47 -7.17 -1.05 -11.60
C VAL A 47 -6.94 0.40 -11.19
N LEU A 48 -7.11 0.75 -9.90
CA LEU A 48 -6.88 2.13 -9.44
C LEU A 48 -5.41 2.54 -9.54
N ASN A 49 -4.48 1.61 -9.50
CA ASN A 49 -3.06 1.89 -9.68
C ASN A 49 -2.73 2.18 -11.15
N THR A 50 -3.42 1.55 -12.10
CA THR A 50 -3.21 1.79 -13.53
C THR A 50 -3.97 3.01 -14.05
N VAL A 51 -5.22 3.23 -13.62
CA VAL A 51 -6.08 4.32 -14.14
C VAL A 51 -6.34 5.46 -13.14
N GLY A 52 -6.16 5.22 -11.84
CA GLY A 52 -6.68 6.07 -10.77
C GLY A 52 -5.70 7.05 -10.15
N THR A 53 -4.61 7.41 -10.84
CA THR A 53 -3.75 8.51 -10.38
C THR A 53 -4.29 9.82 -10.93
N ILE A 54 -5.07 10.55 -10.13
CA ILE A 54 -5.57 11.87 -10.56
C ILE A 54 -4.40 12.85 -10.47
N ARG A 55 -3.84 13.20 -11.64
CA ARG A 55 -2.75 14.17 -11.78
C ARG A 55 -3.33 15.58 -11.84
N LEU A 56 -3.51 16.22 -10.70
CA LEU A 56 -3.91 17.62 -10.60
C LEU A 56 -2.66 18.50 -10.72
N GLY A 57 -2.11 18.59 -11.93
CA GLY A 57 -0.93 19.41 -12.26
C GLY A 57 0.29 19.06 -11.41
N TRP A 58 0.43 19.76 -10.28
CA TRP A 58 1.52 19.62 -9.31
C TRP A 58 1.28 18.56 -8.22
N ILE A 59 0.03 18.10 -8.02
CA ILE A 59 -0.36 17.15 -6.95
C ILE A 59 -0.91 15.86 -7.55
N ASN A 60 -0.42 14.71 -7.06
CA ASN A 60 -0.88 13.39 -7.50
C ASN A 60 -1.68 12.71 -6.39
N ILE A 61 -3.00 12.67 -6.54
CA ILE A 61 -3.86 11.97 -5.59
C ILE A 61 -3.92 10.49 -6.00
N SER A 62 -3.36 9.63 -5.14
CA SER A 62 -3.31 8.19 -5.37
C SER A 62 -4.57 7.54 -4.81
N VAL A 63 -5.54 7.29 -5.69
CA VAL A 63 -6.81 6.66 -5.31
C VAL A 63 -6.62 5.18 -4.97
N SER A 64 -5.53 4.56 -5.45
CA SER A 64 -5.15 3.19 -5.13
C SER A 64 -4.86 2.94 -3.65
N ALA A 65 -4.72 3.97 -2.80
CA ALA A 65 -4.64 3.77 -1.35
C ALA A 65 -5.95 3.23 -0.75
N LEU A 66 -7.11 3.48 -1.39
CA LEU A 66 -8.42 3.17 -0.82
C LEU A 66 -8.63 1.67 -0.54
N PRO A 67 -8.38 0.72 -1.47
CA PRO A 67 -8.56 -0.70 -1.21
C PRO A 67 -7.66 -1.22 -0.08
N ILE A 68 -6.45 -0.66 0.06
CA ILE A 68 -5.54 -0.98 1.16
C ILE A 68 -6.14 -0.55 2.50
N ILE A 69 -6.64 0.68 2.58
CA ILE A 69 -7.27 1.23 3.78
C ILE A 69 -8.50 0.40 4.15
N VAL A 70 -9.38 0.11 3.19
CA VAL A 70 -10.59 -0.68 3.42
C VAL A 70 -10.25 -2.10 3.85
N GLY A 71 -9.27 -2.76 3.22
CA GLY A 71 -8.78 -4.08 3.62
C GLY A 71 -8.21 -4.09 5.04
N ALA A 72 -7.49 -3.04 5.42
CA ALA A 72 -6.95 -2.86 6.76
C ALA A 72 -8.03 -2.66 7.82
N LEU A 73 -9.09 -1.90 7.51
CA LEU A 73 -10.19 -1.63 8.44
C LEU A 73 -11.17 -2.81 8.56
N LEU A 74 -11.31 -3.65 7.53
CA LEU A 74 -12.19 -4.82 7.55
C LEU A 74 -11.55 -6.06 8.16
N TYR A 75 -10.29 -6.31 7.84
CA TYR A 75 -9.60 -7.55 8.19
C TYR A 75 -8.32 -7.31 9.01
N GLY A 76 -8.11 -6.08 9.47
CA GLY A 76 -7.00 -5.73 10.34
C GLY A 76 -5.64 -5.72 9.64
N PRO A 77 -4.55 -5.90 10.40
CA PRO A 77 -3.18 -5.80 9.89
C PRO A 77 -2.92 -6.75 8.71
N GLY A 78 -3.45 -7.97 8.80
CA GLY A 78 -3.27 -9.00 7.77
C GLY A 78 -3.95 -8.60 6.45
N GLY A 79 -5.20 -8.15 6.50
CA GLY A 79 -5.92 -7.74 5.30
C GLY A 79 -5.26 -6.55 4.60
N GLY A 80 -4.91 -5.52 5.35
CA GLY A 80 -4.22 -4.35 4.82
C GLY A 80 -2.87 -4.70 4.19
N LEU A 81 -2.05 -5.48 4.91
CA LEU A 81 -0.75 -5.95 4.43
C LEU A 81 -0.90 -6.70 3.11
N MET A 82 -1.86 -7.63 3.02
CA MET A 82 -2.03 -8.49 1.85
C MET A 82 -2.55 -7.72 0.63
N VAL A 83 -3.51 -6.82 0.81
CA VAL A 83 -3.97 -5.95 -0.28
C VAL A 83 -2.82 -5.07 -0.77
N GLY A 84 -2.04 -4.48 0.14
CA GLY A 84 -0.89 -3.64 -0.21
C GLY A 84 0.22 -4.40 -0.92
N LEU A 85 0.58 -5.58 -0.42
CA LEU A 85 1.70 -6.38 -0.93
C LEU A 85 1.35 -7.05 -2.27
N VAL A 86 0.24 -7.77 -2.33
CA VAL A 86 -0.18 -8.48 -3.56
C VAL A 86 -0.62 -7.49 -4.61
N GLY A 87 -1.39 -6.46 -4.22
CA GLY A 87 -1.82 -5.40 -5.14
C GLY A 87 -0.63 -4.67 -5.78
N ALA A 88 0.35 -4.25 -4.97
CA ALA A 88 1.54 -3.59 -5.50
C ALA A 88 2.40 -4.54 -6.33
N PHE A 89 2.53 -5.80 -5.93
CA PHE A 89 3.27 -6.80 -6.72
C PHE A 89 2.65 -6.99 -8.11
N LEU A 90 1.34 -7.20 -8.18
CA LEU A 90 0.64 -7.34 -9.47
C LEU A 90 0.69 -6.03 -10.27
N GLY A 91 0.54 -4.88 -9.62
CA GLY A 91 0.68 -3.58 -10.29
C GLY A 91 2.08 -3.36 -10.87
N GLN A 92 3.13 -3.76 -10.15
CA GLN A 92 4.51 -3.72 -10.64
C GLN A 92 4.72 -4.69 -11.79
N LEU A 93 4.27 -5.94 -11.64
CA LEU A 93 4.40 -6.98 -12.66
C LEU A 93 3.75 -6.57 -13.98
N MET A 94 2.55 -5.98 -13.92
CA MET A 94 1.82 -5.53 -15.11
C MET A 94 2.42 -4.29 -15.77
N THR A 95 3.06 -3.40 -15.00
CA THR A 95 3.55 -2.10 -15.50
C THR A 95 5.02 -2.16 -15.94
N TYR A 96 5.85 -2.84 -15.16
CA TYR A 96 7.31 -2.82 -15.27
C TYR A 96 7.92 -4.22 -15.40
N GLY A 97 7.13 -5.29 -15.23
CA GLY A 97 7.62 -6.66 -15.16
C GLY A 97 8.31 -6.98 -13.83
N VAL A 98 9.03 -8.11 -13.79
CA VAL A 98 9.87 -8.48 -12.64
C VAL A 98 11.24 -7.83 -12.81
N THR A 99 11.50 -6.80 -12.01
CA THR A 99 12.79 -6.11 -11.96
C THR A 99 13.49 -6.38 -10.63
N ALA A 100 14.79 -6.10 -10.56
CA ALA A 100 15.54 -6.19 -9.30
C ALA A 100 14.95 -5.29 -8.20
N THR A 101 14.28 -4.20 -8.59
CA THR A 101 13.72 -3.22 -7.66
C THR A 101 12.24 -3.42 -7.37
N THR A 102 11.56 -4.39 -8.01
CA THR A 102 10.13 -4.72 -7.74
C THR A 102 9.88 -4.89 -6.24
N VAL A 103 10.78 -5.55 -5.51
CA VAL A 103 10.63 -5.75 -4.05
C VAL A 103 10.67 -4.42 -3.29
N LEU A 104 11.49 -3.45 -3.71
CA LEU A 104 11.55 -2.13 -3.08
C LEU A 104 10.21 -1.40 -3.19
N TRP A 105 9.51 -1.59 -4.31
CA TRP A 105 8.27 -0.88 -4.63
C TRP A 105 7.01 -1.49 -3.99
N ILE A 106 7.05 -2.75 -3.56
CA ILE A 106 5.92 -3.37 -2.83
C ILE A 106 5.93 -3.07 -1.33
N ILE A 107 7.07 -2.66 -0.77
CA ILE A 107 7.24 -2.39 0.68
C ILE A 107 6.36 -1.21 1.14
N PRO A 108 6.40 -0.01 0.51
CA PRO A 108 5.60 1.13 0.98
C PRO A 108 4.08 0.83 1.10
N PRO A 109 3.40 0.27 0.08
CA PRO A 109 1.97 -0.05 0.19
C PRO A 109 1.68 -1.19 1.18
N ALA A 110 2.56 -2.19 1.30
CA ALA A 110 2.43 -3.24 2.31
C ALA A 110 2.50 -2.67 3.75
N VAL A 111 3.49 -1.81 4.02
CA VAL A 111 3.65 -1.13 5.32
C VAL A 111 2.45 -0.22 5.62
N ARG A 112 1.93 0.50 4.61
CA ARG A 112 0.70 1.31 4.77
C ARG A 112 -0.45 0.48 5.32
N GLY A 113 -0.75 -0.64 4.67
CA GLY A 113 -1.84 -1.52 5.08
C GLY A 113 -1.63 -2.14 6.45
N LEU A 114 -0.39 -2.53 6.76
CA LEU A 114 -0.02 -3.05 8.07
C LEU A 114 -0.25 -2.04 9.19
N LEU A 115 0.26 -0.81 9.03
CA LEU A 115 0.16 0.24 10.06
C LEU A 115 -1.28 0.66 10.33
N ILE A 116 -2.07 0.87 9.27
CA ILE A 116 -3.49 1.21 9.40
C ILE A 116 -4.23 0.07 10.09
N GLY A 117 -3.96 -1.18 9.71
CA GLY A 117 -4.62 -2.34 10.30
C GLY A 117 -4.22 -2.59 11.76
N LEU A 118 -2.96 -2.33 12.13
CA LEU A 118 -2.49 -2.39 13.53
C LEU A 118 -3.19 -1.36 14.39
N TYR A 119 -3.28 -0.13 13.91
CA TYR A 119 -3.99 0.93 14.61
C TYR A 119 -5.49 0.64 14.72
N ALA A 120 -6.12 0.18 13.64
CA ALA A 120 -7.52 -0.21 13.64
C ALA A 120 -7.81 -1.34 14.63
N LYS A 121 -6.96 -2.37 14.68
CA LYS A 121 -7.07 -3.46 15.66
C LYS A 121 -6.93 -2.93 17.10
N ARG A 122 -6.01 -1.99 17.34
CA ARG A 122 -5.81 -1.38 18.66
C ARG A 122 -7.02 -0.55 19.11
N CYS A 123 -7.73 0.08 18.17
CA CYS A 123 -8.94 0.86 18.43
C CYS A 123 -10.24 0.03 18.34
N GLY A 124 -10.17 -1.30 18.28
CA GLY A 124 -11.38 -2.14 18.19
C GLY A 124 -12.17 -1.98 16.88
N TYR A 125 -11.53 -1.49 15.81
CA TYR A 125 -12.15 -1.21 14.49
C TYR A 125 -13.21 -0.09 14.48
N GLU A 126 -13.34 0.64 15.58
CA GLU A 126 -14.20 1.82 15.70
C GLU A 126 -13.32 3.08 15.79
N LEU A 127 -12.91 3.60 14.63
CA LEU A 127 -12.13 4.83 14.56
C LEU A 127 -13.06 6.02 14.41
N SER A 128 -12.89 7.03 15.28
CA SER A 128 -13.47 8.34 15.03
C SER A 128 -12.86 8.95 13.76
N ARG A 129 -13.59 9.88 13.13
CA ARG A 129 -13.13 10.56 11.91
C ARG A 129 -11.77 11.26 12.12
N LYS A 130 -11.52 11.81 13.31
CA LYS A 130 -10.24 12.44 13.69
C LYS A 130 -9.10 11.42 13.79
N GLN A 131 -9.35 10.27 14.40
CA GLN A 131 -8.37 9.18 14.49
C GLN A 131 -8.05 8.60 13.11
N LEU A 132 -9.06 8.47 12.23
CA LEU A 132 -8.87 8.03 10.85
C LEU A 132 -8.00 9.02 10.07
N VAL A 133 -8.29 10.33 10.12
CA VAL A 133 -7.43 11.35 9.50
C VAL A 133 -6.01 11.27 10.05
N GLY A 134 -5.86 11.19 11.37
CA GLY A 134 -4.55 11.12 12.03
C GLY A 134 -3.71 9.92 11.57
N VAL A 135 -4.29 8.71 11.58
CA VAL A 135 -3.57 7.50 11.14
C VAL A 135 -3.23 7.56 9.65
N LEU A 136 -4.12 8.09 8.81
CA LEU A 136 -3.86 8.23 7.37
C LEU A 136 -2.74 9.24 7.11
N ILE A 137 -2.67 10.35 7.83
CA ILE A 137 -1.56 11.31 7.71
C ILE A 137 -0.24 10.68 8.14
N VAL A 138 -0.20 10.07 9.34
CA VAL A 138 1.02 9.43 9.86
C VAL A 138 1.52 8.35 8.92
N THR A 139 0.64 7.46 8.47
CA THR A 139 1.01 6.42 7.51
C THR A 139 1.44 6.99 6.16
N SER A 140 0.86 8.09 5.70
CA SER A 140 1.26 8.78 4.48
C SER A 140 2.69 9.36 4.58
N LEU A 141 3.06 9.90 5.74
CA LEU A 141 4.44 10.35 6.00
C LEU A 141 5.43 9.18 5.99
N VAL A 142 5.11 8.07 6.67
CA VAL A 142 5.95 6.86 6.65
C VAL A 142 6.12 6.34 5.23
N VAL A 143 5.03 6.26 4.46
CA VAL A 143 5.07 5.82 3.06
C VAL A 143 5.87 6.79 2.18
N THR A 144 5.84 8.09 2.48
CA THR A 144 6.64 9.08 1.76
C THR A 144 8.13 8.88 2.01
N LEU A 145 8.53 8.59 3.25
CA LEU A 145 9.91 8.24 3.60
C LEU A 145 10.34 6.95 2.90
N LEU A 146 9.51 5.89 2.97
CA LEU A 146 9.79 4.62 2.31
C LEU A 146 9.90 4.74 0.79
N ASN A 147 9.01 5.50 0.15
CA ASN A 147 9.09 5.77 -1.29
C ASN A 147 10.36 6.57 -1.65
N THR A 148 10.77 7.53 -0.82
CA THR A 148 11.99 8.31 -1.05
C THR A 148 13.22 7.42 -0.91
N GLY A 149 13.23 6.53 0.09
CA GLY A 149 14.26 5.49 0.24
C GLY A 149 14.29 4.52 -0.94
N ALA A 150 13.12 4.06 -1.41
CA ALA A 150 13.03 3.19 -2.58
C ALA A 150 13.61 3.86 -3.83
N ILE A 151 13.32 5.14 -4.05
CA ILE A 151 13.88 5.92 -5.17
C ILE A 151 15.38 6.11 -5.04
N TYR A 152 15.85 6.42 -3.84
CA TYR A 152 17.28 6.51 -3.58
C TYR A 152 17.98 5.20 -3.95
N LEU A 153 17.50 4.08 -3.40
CA LEU A 153 18.05 2.76 -3.68
C LEU A 153 17.96 2.38 -5.16
N ASP A 154 16.83 2.63 -5.82
CA ASP A 154 16.64 2.38 -7.26
C ASP A 154 17.66 3.18 -8.09
N SER A 155 17.83 4.48 -7.79
CA SER A 155 18.77 5.35 -8.48
C SER A 155 20.25 4.99 -8.25
N VAL A 156 20.58 4.44 -7.08
CA VAL A 156 21.92 3.92 -6.77
C VAL A 156 22.17 2.59 -7.48
N ILE A 157 21.18 1.71 -7.54
CA ILE A 157 21.28 0.41 -8.22
C ILE A 157 21.49 0.60 -9.74
N TYR A 158 20.77 1.53 -10.35
CA TYR A 158 20.82 1.80 -11.79
C TYR A 158 21.77 2.95 -12.20
N GLY A 159 22.44 3.59 -11.24
CA GLY A 159 23.49 4.58 -11.51
C GLY A 159 23.03 5.95 -12.02
N TYR A 160 21.75 6.31 -11.85
CA TYR A 160 21.19 7.60 -12.26
C TYR A 160 20.95 8.57 -11.08
N TYR A 161 21.58 8.32 -9.93
CA TYR A 161 21.40 9.13 -8.73
C TYR A 161 21.71 10.61 -8.95
N THR A 162 20.79 11.47 -8.55
CA THR A 162 20.99 12.92 -8.44
C THR A 162 20.18 13.43 -7.25
N TYR A 163 20.77 14.30 -6.42
CA TYR A 163 20.11 14.83 -5.21
C TYR A 163 18.76 15.49 -5.54
N ALA A 164 18.71 16.28 -6.62
CA ALA A 164 17.48 16.93 -7.08
C ALA A 164 16.38 15.93 -7.49
N TYR A 165 16.74 14.76 -8.03
CA TYR A 165 15.79 13.73 -8.43
C TYR A 165 15.17 13.02 -7.21
N VAL A 166 16.00 12.68 -6.22
CA VAL A 166 15.57 11.95 -5.02
C VAL A 166 14.83 12.85 -4.05
N PHE A 167 15.39 14.03 -3.74
CA PHE A 167 14.89 14.92 -2.68
C PHE A 167 14.04 16.08 -3.20
N GLY A 168 14.23 16.51 -4.45
CA GLY A 168 13.57 17.71 -5.00
C GLY A 168 12.04 17.64 -5.06
N LYS A 169 11.45 16.43 -5.03
CA LYS A 169 9.99 16.23 -5.04
C LYS A 169 9.41 15.79 -3.70
N VAL A 170 10.21 15.72 -2.63
CA VAL A 170 9.75 15.24 -1.31
C VAL A 170 8.70 16.18 -0.73
N GLY A 171 8.90 17.50 -0.81
CA GLY A 171 7.93 18.49 -0.31
C GLY A 171 6.54 18.33 -0.96
N ILE A 172 6.51 18.16 -2.29
CA ILE A 172 5.26 17.92 -3.04
C ILE A 172 4.60 16.61 -2.59
N ARG A 173 5.38 15.54 -2.36
CA ARG A 173 4.84 14.25 -1.90
C ARG A 173 4.24 14.32 -0.50
N ILE A 174 4.84 15.09 0.41
CA ILE A 174 4.28 15.30 1.75
C ILE A 174 2.92 15.99 1.64
N VAL A 175 2.82 17.08 0.87
CA VAL A 175 1.55 17.80 0.66
C VAL A 175 0.52 16.90 -0.03
N SER A 176 0.90 16.22 -1.11
CA SER A 176 0.05 15.30 -1.86
C SER A 176 -0.44 14.13 -1.00
N GLY A 177 0.44 13.63 -0.14
CA GLY A 177 0.15 12.58 0.83
C GLY A 177 -0.83 13.02 1.90
N ALA A 178 -0.71 14.25 2.40
CA ALA A 178 -1.64 14.84 3.37
C ALA A 178 -3.02 15.09 2.74
N VAL A 179 -3.07 15.66 1.53
CA VAL A 179 -4.32 15.88 0.77
C VAL A 179 -5.04 14.55 0.51
N THR A 180 -4.29 13.53 0.08
CA THR A 180 -4.84 12.19 -0.14
C THR A 180 -5.37 11.59 1.17
N ALA A 181 -4.64 11.75 2.29
CA ALA A 181 -5.10 11.25 3.59
C ALA A 181 -6.41 11.89 4.03
N VAL A 182 -6.56 13.20 3.86
CA VAL A 182 -7.80 13.93 4.17
C VAL A 182 -8.93 13.45 3.27
N ALA A 183 -8.72 13.42 1.94
CA ALA A 183 -9.72 12.94 1.00
C ALA A 183 -10.18 11.50 1.33
N MET A 184 -9.25 10.60 1.60
CA MET A 184 -9.55 9.22 1.96
C MET A 184 -10.29 9.11 3.29
N ALA A 185 -10.06 9.99 4.26
CA ALA A 185 -10.82 9.98 5.50
C ALA A 185 -12.30 10.32 5.31
N PHE A 186 -12.66 11.05 4.26
CA PHE A 186 -14.06 11.31 3.89
C PHE A 186 -14.68 10.17 3.07
N VAL A 187 -13.91 9.56 2.17
CA VAL A 187 -14.41 8.51 1.26
C VAL A 187 -14.45 7.13 1.95
N THR A 188 -13.54 6.86 2.88
CA THR A 188 -13.42 5.53 3.50
C THR A 188 -14.67 5.12 4.31
N PRO A 189 -15.25 5.97 5.18
CA PRO A 189 -16.44 5.58 5.96
C PRO A 189 -17.64 5.11 5.13
N PRO A 190 -18.13 5.86 4.11
CA PRO A 190 -19.28 5.41 3.32
C PRO A 190 -18.97 4.12 2.54
N VAL A 191 -17.76 3.97 1.99
CA VAL A 191 -17.35 2.75 1.29
C VAL A 191 -17.32 1.56 2.24
N LEU A 192 -16.79 1.75 3.45
CA LEU A 192 -16.72 0.71 4.47
C LEU A 192 -18.12 0.26 4.90
N ASP A 193 -19.05 1.20 5.09
CA ASP A 193 -20.42 0.89 5.50
C ASP A 193 -21.19 0.17 4.40
N MET A 194 -21.05 0.60 3.14
CA MET A 194 -21.62 -0.09 1.98
C MET A 194 -21.10 -1.53 1.91
N LEU A 195 -19.79 -1.72 2.02
CA LEU A 195 -19.18 -3.04 1.94
C LEU A 195 -19.60 -3.94 3.12
N LYS A 196 -19.66 -3.42 4.35
CA LYS A 196 -20.20 -4.15 5.52
C LYS A 196 -21.67 -4.53 5.33
N ARG A 197 -22.49 -3.71 4.65
CA ARG A 197 -23.89 -4.03 4.33
C ARG A 197 -23.97 -5.13 3.28
N SER A 198 -23.24 -5.02 2.17
CA SER A 198 -23.21 -6.03 1.11
C SER A 198 -22.70 -7.37 1.61
N LEU A 199 -21.67 -7.37 2.47
CA LEU A 199 -21.18 -8.58 3.11
C LEU A 199 -22.23 -9.20 4.04
N ARG A 200 -22.98 -8.40 4.81
CA ARG A 200 -24.07 -8.95 5.63
C ARG A 200 -25.22 -9.51 4.81
N ALA A 201 -25.57 -8.87 3.69
CA ALA A 201 -26.58 -9.38 2.77
C ALA A 201 -26.17 -10.72 2.17
N ALA A 202 -24.91 -10.84 1.71
CA ALA A 202 -24.35 -12.09 1.20
C ALA A 202 -24.15 -13.19 2.27
N GLN A 203 -24.35 -12.90 3.56
CA GLN A 203 -24.37 -13.92 4.62
C GLN A 203 -25.77 -14.50 4.86
N ARG A 204 -26.80 -13.79 4.40
CA ARG A 204 -28.20 -14.15 4.61
C ARG A 204 -28.84 -14.85 3.41
N ALA A 205 -28.16 -14.80 2.26
CA ALA A 205 -28.47 -15.57 1.06
C ALA A 205 -27.70 -16.89 1.10
#